data_AF-A0A0L6X4C5-F1
#
_entry.id   AF-A0A0L6X4C5-F1
#
_cell.length_a   1.000
_cell.length_b   1.000
_cell.length_c   1.000
_cell.angle_alpha   90.00
_cell.angle_beta   90.00
_cell.angle_gamma   90.00
#
_symmetry.space_group_name_H-M   'P 1'
#
loop_
_entity.id
_entity.type
_entity.pdbx_description
1 polymer ?
#
loop_
_entity_poly.entity_id
_entity_poly.type
_entity_poly.pdbx_seq_one_letter_code
_entity_poly.pdbx_strand_id
1 'polypeptide(L)'
;MDDAVEVGDWIYATTLCLPPLVAEIQASQTTSQQLAQAFAANSVLQEFQDIVPPYLHVFEDVFSKASFDLLPEHKQWDHAIELLPDSTPSSCKVYPLVPREQDKLDAFLQENLNSSHICPSKSPMALLVFFIKKKDGSL
;
A
#
# COMPACT_ATOMS: atom_id res chain seq x y z
N MET A 1 -1.14 60.25 -48.86
CA MET A 1 -0.75 60.77 -47.54
C MET A 1 0.08 59.65 -46.95
N ASP A 2 1.37 59.69 -47.27
CA ASP A 2 2.38 58.72 -46.86
C ASP A 2 2.84 59.08 -45.45
N ASP A 3 2.43 58.31 -44.45
CA ASP A 3 2.94 58.44 -43.09
C ASP A 3 4.27 57.68 -43.02
N ALA A 4 5.36 58.37 -43.38
CA ALA A 4 6.71 57.87 -43.20
C ALA A 4 7.06 57.82 -41.71
N VAL A 5 7.47 56.64 -41.23
CA VAL A 5 7.92 56.40 -39.85
C VAL A 5 9.15 57.26 -39.55
N GLU A 6 9.09 58.08 -38.50
CA GLU A 6 10.19 58.97 -38.12
C GLU A 6 11.26 58.26 -37.28
N VAL A 7 12.50 58.75 -37.37
CA VAL A 7 13.65 58.24 -36.61
C VAL A 7 13.46 58.57 -35.13
N GLY A 8 12.92 57.60 -34.40
CA GLY A 8 12.55 57.72 -32.98
C GLY A 8 11.45 56.76 -32.57
N ASP A 9 10.68 56.23 -33.53
CA ASP A 9 9.61 55.27 -33.26
C ASP A 9 10.17 53.88 -32.94
N TRP A 10 9.86 53.38 -31.73
CA TRP A 10 10.25 52.03 -31.31
C TRP A 10 9.15 51.05 -31.66
N ILE A 11 9.46 50.08 -32.52
CA ILE A 11 8.55 48.99 -32.85
C ILE A 11 8.69 47.92 -31.76
N TYR A 12 7.71 47.79 -30.87
CA TYR A 12 7.69 46.71 -29.88
C TYR A 12 7.12 45.45 -30.52
N ALA A 13 8.01 44.54 -30.95
CA ALA A 13 7.60 43.19 -31.32
C ALA A 13 7.55 42.32 -30.05
N THR A 14 6.34 42.07 -29.54
CA THR A 14 6.13 41.04 -28.50
C THR A 14 5.88 39.70 -29.20
N THR A 15 6.84 38.79 -29.07
CA THR A 15 6.60 37.38 -29.40
C THR A 15 5.82 36.78 -28.25
N LEU A 16 4.51 36.63 -28.39
CA LEU A 16 3.71 35.83 -27.46
C LEU A 16 4.14 34.36 -27.62
N CYS A 17 5.06 33.92 -26.77
CA CYS A 17 5.29 32.49 -26.57
C CYS A 17 4.03 31.95 -25.89
N LEU A 18 3.09 31.42 -26.68
CA LEU A 18 1.99 30.65 -26.10
C LEU A 18 2.64 29.49 -25.32
N PRO A 19 2.33 29.34 -24.01
CA PRO A 19 2.72 28.12 -23.32
C PRO A 19 2.12 26.93 -24.09
N PRO A 20 2.84 25.80 -24.19
CA PRO A 20 2.32 24.63 -24.88
C PRO A 20 0.92 24.29 -24.35
N LEU A 21 -0.03 24.12 -25.27
CA LEU A 21 -1.46 23.91 -25.05
C LEU A 21 -1.79 22.64 -24.22
N VAL A 22 -0.79 21.88 -23.81
CA VAL A 22 -0.97 20.67 -23.02
C VAL A 22 0.09 20.66 -21.92
N ALA A 23 -0.30 21.11 -20.73
CA ALA A 23 0.37 20.67 -19.52
C ALA A 23 -0.03 19.20 -19.31
N GLU A 24 0.73 18.27 -19.89
CA GLU A 24 0.61 16.87 -19.50
C GLU A 24 1.02 16.77 -18.02
N ILE A 25 0.05 16.51 -17.15
CA ILE A 25 0.29 16.25 -15.73
C ILE A 25 0.97 14.89 -15.61
N GLN A 26 2.28 14.85 -15.85
CA GLN A 26 3.13 13.70 -15.57
C GLN A 26 3.51 13.68 -14.08
N ALA A 27 2.51 13.73 -13.19
CA ALA A 27 2.74 13.60 -11.76
C ALA A 27 2.93 12.11 -11.43
N SER A 28 4.18 11.65 -11.49
CA SER A 28 4.57 10.29 -11.07
C SER A 28 4.30 10.04 -9.58
N GLN A 29 4.21 11.12 -8.80
CA GLN A 29 3.90 11.11 -7.38
C GLN A 29 2.78 12.09 -7.04
N THR A 30 1.91 11.69 -6.11
CA THR A 30 0.88 12.57 -5.55
C THR A 30 1.45 13.43 -4.43
N THR A 31 0.79 14.54 -4.10
CA THR A 31 1.15 15.37 -2.93
C THR A 31 1.21 14.55 -1.64
N SER A 32 0.31 13.58 -1.46
CA SER A 32 0.33 12.67 -0.30
C SER A 32 1.59 11.79 -0.30
N GLN A 33 2.02 11.26 -1.44
CA GLN A 33 3.25 10.46 -1.54
C GLN A 33 4.50 11.30 -1.24
N GLN A 34 4.55 12.54 -1.73
CA GLN A 34 5.63 13.47 -1.41
C GLN A 34 5.67 13.80 0.10
N LEU A 35 4.52 14.04 0.72
CA LEU A 35 4.42 14.28 2.17
C LEU A 35 4.88 13.06 2.98
N ALA A 36 4.46 11.85 2.59
CA ALA A 36 4.88 10.62 3.27
C ALA A 36 6.40 10.38 3.12
N GLN A 37 6.97 10.64 1.94
CA GLN A 37 8.40 10.50 1.70
C GLN A 37 9.23 11.53 2.49
N ALA A 38 8.78 12.78 2.56
CA ALA A 38 9.43 13.83 3.35
C ALA A 38 9.35 13.53 4.86
N PHE A 39 8.22 13.00 5.34
CA PHE A 39 8.08 12.54 6.71
C PHE A 39 9.04 11.40 7.04
N ALA A 40 9.11 10.36 6.17
CA ALA A 40 10.03 9.25 6.36
C ALA A 40 11.50 9.69 6.36
N ALA A 41 11.90 10.58 5.44
CA ALA A 41 13.26 11.11 5.35
C ALA A 41 13.68 11.94 6.57
N ASN A 42 12.72 12.58 7.25
CA ASN A 42 12.95 13.42 8.44
C ASN A 42 12.54 12.74 9.75
N SER A 43 12.17 11.45 9.71
CA SER A 43 11.67 10.76 10.91
C SER A 43 12.81 10.51 11.89
N VAL A 44 12.72 11.14 13.06
CA VAL A 44 13.47 10.75 14.26
C VAL A 44 12.65 9.66 14.95
N LEU A 45 13.30 8.66 15.55
CA LEU A 45 12.63 7.71 16.43
C LEU A 45 12.00 8.50 17.59
N GLN A 46 10.69 8.72 17.50
CA GLN A 46 9.90 9.35 18.55
C GLN A 46 9.41 8.25 19.50
N GLU A 47 9.50 8.50 20.80
CA GLU A 47 8.96 7.60 21.80
C GLU A 47 7.43 7.57 21.71
N PHE A 48 6.80 6.45 22.08
CA PHE A 48 5.35 6.29 21.99
C PHE A 48 4.59 7.44 22.70
N GLN A 49 5.13 7.91 23.82
CA GLN A 49 4.53 8.99 24.61
C GLN A 49 4.50 10.35 23.91
N ASP A 50 5.39 10.60 22.95
CA ASP A 50 5.47 11.85 22.20
C ASP A 50 4.48 11.88 21.02
N ILE A 51 4.12 10.70 20.49
CA ILE A 51 3.27 10.54 19.31
C ILE A 51 1.79 10.42 19.72
N VAL A 52 1.54 9.80 20.87
CA VAL A 52 0.20 9.40 21.28
C VAL A 52 -0.30 10.27 22.43
N PRO A 53 -1.55 10.77 22.39
CA PRO A 53 -2.12 11.56 23.48
C PRO A 53 -2.08 10.86 24.85
N PRO A 54 -1.90 11.61 25.97
CA PRO A 54 -1.73 11.03 27.30
C PRO A 54 -2.83 10.06 27.76
N TYR A 55 -4.09 10.29 27.33
CA TYR A 55 -5.20 9.42 27.72
C TYR A 55 -5.14 8.02 27.08
N LEU A 56 -4.34 7.85 26.02
CA LEU A 56 -4.12 6.57 25.36
C LEU A 56 -2.86 5.85 25.85
N HIS A 57 -2.06 6.48 26.72
CA HIS A 57 -0.84 5.86 27.25
C HIS A 57 -1.13 4.58 28.05
N VAL A 58 -2.34 4.46 28.62
CA VAL A 58 -2.80 3.24 29.30
C VAL A 58 -2.94 2.05 28.35
N PHE A 59 -3.09 2.29 27.05
CA PHE A 59 -3.25 1.27 26.01
C PHE A 59 -1.99 1.11 25.16
N GLU A 60 -0.82 1.46 25.70
CA GLU A 60 0.47 1.31 25.01
C GLU A 60 0.66 -0.08 24.41
N ASP A 61 0.19 -1.10 25.13
CA ASP A 61 0.19 -2.49 24.69
C ASP A 61 -0.57 -2.67 23.36
N VAL A 62 -1.72 -2.02 23.15
CA VAL A 62 -2.52 -2.10 21.91
C VAL A 62 -1.78 -1.54 20.70
N PHE A 63 -0.88 -0.57 20.91
CA PHE A 63 -0.09 0.04 19.84
C PHE A 63 1.25 -0.66 19.61
N SER A 64 1.62 -1.60 20.48
CA SER A 64 2.87 -2.34 20.33
C SER A 64 2.80 -3.30 19.15
N LYS A 65 3.90 -3.43 18.40
CA LYS A 65 3.96 -4.41 17.30
C LYS A 65 3.82 -5.85 17.81
N ALA A 66 4.44 -6.14 18.96
CA ALA A 66 4.47 -7.49 19.51
C ALA A 66 3.07 -8.02 19.90
N SER A 67 2.18 -7.16 20.40
CA SER A 67 0.80 -7.54 20.70
C SER A 67 -0.02 -7.73 19.42
N PHE A 68 0.24 -6.93 18.38
CA PHE A 68 -0.43 -7.05 17.07
C PHE A 68 -0.08 -8.37 16.37
N ASP A 69 1.15 -8.85 16.52
CA ASP A 69 1.62 -10.10 15.91
C ASP A 69 1.02 -11.36 16.57
N LEU A 70 0.26 -11.21 17.67
CA LEU A 70 -0.39 -12.31 18.39
C LEU A 70 -1.89 -12.35 18.10
N LEU A 71 -2.42 -13.57 17.87
CA LEU A 71 -3.88 -13.76 17.81
C LEU A 71 -4.53 -13.48 19.16
N PRO A 72 -5.68 -12.78 19.19
CA PRO A 72 -6.48 -12.70 20.39
C PRO A 72 -7.02 -14.09 20.76
N GLU A 73 -7.32 -14.29 22.04
CA GLU A 73 -8.00 -15.49 22.50
C GLU A 73 -9.37 -15.65 21.82
N HIS A 74 -9.74 -16.89 21.53
CA HIS A 74 -11.05 -17.26 20.98
C HIS A 74 -12.18 -16.78 21.90
N LYS A 75 -13.22 -16.19 21.31
CA LYS A 75 -14.39 -15.63 22.02
C LYS A 75 -15.68 -16.22 21.48
N GLN A 76 -16.75 -16.11 22.29
CA GLN A 76 -18.10 -16.53 21.86
C GLN A 76 -18.62 -15.81 20.60
N TRP A 77 -18.00 -14.70 20.23
CA TRP A 77 -18.36 -13.85 19.08
C TRP A 77 -17.42 -14.05 17.88
N ASP A 78 -16.65 -15.14 17.85
CA ASP A 78 -15.76 -15.41 16.74
C ASP A 78 -16.54 -15.60 15.45
N HIS A 79 -15.93 -15.16 14.35
CA HIS A 79 -16.56 -15.23 13.05
C HIS A 79 -16.75 -16.69 12.61
N ALA A 80 -18.00 -17.09 12.41
CA ALA A 80 -18.35 -18.38 11.83
C ALA A 80 -18.72 -18.21 10.35
N ILE A 81 -18.24 -19.12 9.51
CA ILE A 81 -18.64 -19.22 8.11
C ILE A 81 -19.70 -20.31 8.00
N GLU A 82 -20.97 -19.91 7.95
CA GLU A 82 -22.10 -20.82 7.80
C GLU A 82 -22.21 -21.28 6.33
N LEU A 83 -22.10 -22.58 6.12
CA LEU A 83 -22.25 -23.17 4.80
C LEU A 83 -23.73 -23.35 4.46
N LEU A 84 -24.07 -23.17 3.19
CA LEU A 84 -25.40 -23.48 2.69
C LEU A 84 -25.71 -24.97 2.87
N PRO A 85 -26.98 -25.33 3.15
CA PRO A 85 -27.41 -26.72 3.19
C PRO A 85 -27.10 -27.40 1.85
N ASP A 86 -26.66 -28.66 1.91
CA ASP A 86 -26.25 -29.50 0.76
C ASP A 86 -25.03 -29.00 -0.03
N SER A 87 -24.25 -28.05 0.49
CA SER A 87 -22.99 -27.65 -0.12
C SER A 87 -21.95 -28.77 -0.04
N THR A 88 -21.30 -29.05 -1.18
CA THR A 88 -20.24 -30.05 -1.27
C THR A 88 -18.87 -29.38 -1.17
N PRO A 89 -17.95 -29.88 -0.32
CA PRO A 89 -16.61 -29.32 -0.23
C PRO A 89 -15.85 -29.51 -1.55
N SER A 90 -15.16 -28.46 -1.99
CA SER A 90 -14.34 -28.47 -3.20
C SER A 90 -12.87 -28.22 -2.87
N SER A 91 -11.98 -29.02 -3.45
CA SER A 91 -10.53 -28.78 -3.42
C SER A 91 -10.05 -28.33 -4.79
N CYS A 92 -9.36 -27.21 -4.85
CA CYS A 92 -8.65 -26.79 -6.06
C CYS A 92 -7.22 -27.34 -6.09
N LYS A 93 -6.67 -27.59 -7.30
CA LYS A 93 -5.28 -28.01 -7.48
C LYS A 93 -4.37 -26.79 -7.39
N VAL A 94 -3.25 -26.88 -6.67
CA VAL A 94 -2.25 -25.80 -6.63
C VAL A 94 -1.63 -25.57 -8.02
N TYR A 95 -1.57 -24.31 -8.47
CA TYR A 95 -0.87 -23.95 -9.70
C TYR A 95 0.65 -24.02 -9.50
N PRO A 96 1.42 -24.43 -10.54
CA PRO A 96 2.87 -24.30 -10.49
C PRO A 96 3.28 -22.83 -10.30
N LEU A 97 4.06 -22.55 -9.26
CA LEU A 97 4.62 -21.23 -8.99
C LEU A 97 6.01 -21.11 -9.60
N VAL A 98 6.38 -19.90 -10.06
CA VAL A 98 7.77 -19.64 -10.45
C VAL A 98 8.66 -19.61 -9.20
N PRO A 99 9.99 -19.86 -9.30
CA PRO A 99 10.85 -19.94 -8.11
C PRO A 99 10.73 -18.74 -7.17
N ARG A 100 10.68 -17.52 -7.72
CA ARG A 100 10.51 -16.28 -6.93
C ARG A 100 9.19 -16.21 -6.17
N GLU A 101 8.11 -16.78 -6.70
CA GLU A 101 6.82 -16.84 -6.03
C GLU A 101 6.80 -17.94 -4.97
N GLN A 102 7.47 -19.07 -5.24
CA GLN A 102 7.63 -20.14 -4.27
C GLN A 102 8.40 -19.67 -3.03
N ASP A 103 9.52 -18.96 -3.23
CA ASP A 103 10.31 -18.38 -2.12
C ASP A 103 9.45 -17.43 -1.26
N LYS A 104 8.56 -16.65 -1.91
CA LYS A 104 7.65 -15.74 -1.23
C LYS A 104 6.55 -16.48 -0.48
N LEU A 105 6.02 -17.55 -1.05
CA LEU A 105 5.05 -18.41 -0.38
C LEU A 105 5.67 -19.08 0.85
N ASP A 106 6.87 -19.63 0.73
CA ASP A 106 7.55 -20.32 1.83
C ASP A 106 7.85 -19.36 2.99
N ALA A 107 8.32 -18.14 2.68
CA ALA A 107 8.52 -17.08 3.67
C ALA A 107 7.20 -16.69 4.36
N PHE A 108 6.13 -16.50 3.59
CA PHE A 108 4.80 -16.17 4.11
C PHE A 108 4.27 -17.28 5.04
N LEU A 109 4.41 -18.55 4.62
CA LEU A 109 3.99 -19.70 5.43
C LEU A 109 4.80 -19.77 6.73
N GLN A 110 6.13 -19.64 6.68
CA GLN A 110 6.96 -19.66 7.89
C GLN A 110 6.55 -18.57 8.88
N GLU A 111 6.40 -17.33 8.41
CA GLU A 111 6.02 -16.20 9.27
C GLU A 111 4.68 -16.45 9.97
N ASN A 112 3.65 -16.85 9.21
CA ASN A 112 2.30 -17.03 9.75
C ASN A 112 2.14 -18.31 10.57
N LEU A 113 2.95 -19.35 10.33
CA LEU A 113 3.01 -20.53 11.18
C LEU A 113 3.70 -20.20 12.52
N ASN A 114 4.76 -19.40 12.49
CA ASN A 114 5.47 -18.98 13.70
C ASN A 114 4.60 -18.09 14.59
N SER A 115 3.82 -17.17 14.00
CA SER A 115 2.86 -16.33 14.74
C SER A 115 1.56 -17.06 15.10
N SER A 116 1.39 -18.32 14.69
CA SER A 116 0.15 -19.09 14.85
C SER A 116 -1.08 -18.49 14.17
N HIS A 117 -0.92 -17.54 13.22
CA HIS A 117 -2.02 -17.00 12.40
C HIS A 117 -2.66 -18.08 11.51
N ILE A 118 -1.86 -19.04 11.05
CA ILE A 118 -2.32 -20.20 10.30
C ILE A 118 -1.82 -21.48 10.95
N CYS A 119 -2.50 -22.59 10.70
CA CYS A 119 -2.06 -23.91 11.12
C CYS A 119 -2.29 -24.96 10.02
N PRO A 120 -1.50 -26.04 10.00
CA PRO A 120 -1.76 -27.16 9.09
C PRO A 120 -3.14 -27.77 9.38
N SER A 121 -3.95 -27.95 8.34
CA SER A 121 -5.28 -28.56 8.45
C SER A 121 -5.44 -29.71 7.46
N LYS A 122 -6.39 -30.60 7.74
CA LYS A 122 -6.81 -31.69 6.82
C LYS A 122 -8.20 -31.41 6.25
N SER A 123 -8.42 -30.16 5.83
CA SER A 123 -9.70 -29.73 5.28
C SER A 123 -10.00 -30.43 3.95
N PRO A 124 -11.24 -30.88 3.69
CA PRO A 124 -11.65 -31.33 2.36
C PRO A 124 -11.80 -30.16 1.37
N MET A 125 -11.77 -28.92 1.87
CA MET A 125 -11.82 -27.68 1.09
C MET A 125 -10.44 -27.04 1.03
N ALA A 126 -10.01 -26.68 -0.17
CA ALA A 126 -8.78 -25.94 -0.40
C ALA A 126 -8.96 -25.00 -1.59
N LEU A 127 -8.37 -23.82 -1.49
CA LEU A 127 -8.37 -22.80 -2.53
C LEU A 127 -6.95 -22.47 -2.97
N LEU A 128 -6.88 -21.81 -4.12
CA LEU A 128 -5.64 -21.38 -4.75
C LEU A 128 -5.07 -20.14 -4.06
N VAL A 129 -3.73 -20.05 -4.05
CA VAL A 129 -2.98 -18.84 -3.73
C VAL A 129 -2.23 -18.39 -4.98
N PHE A 130 -2.20 -17.08 -5.23
CA PHE A 130 -1.43 -16.46 -6.30
C PHE A 130 -0.90 -15.11 -5.83
N PHE A 131 0.18 -14.65 -6.46
CA PHE A 131 0.79 -13.37 -6.13
C PHE A 131 0.43 -12.30 -7.15
N ILE A 132 0.23 -11.07 -6.67
CA ILE A 132 -0.01 -9.91 -7.51
C ILE A 132 1.21 -9.00 -7.40
N LYS A 133 1.84 -8.72 -8.54
CA LYS A 133 2.98 -7.81 -8.60
C LYS A 133 2.55 -6.38 -8.25
N LYS A 134 3.20 -5.78 -7.27
CA LYS A 134 2.98 -4.39 -6.87
C LYS A 134 3.66 -3.41 -7.83
N LYS A 135 3.25 -2.13 -7.79
CA LYS A 135 3.73 -1.07 -8.71
C LYS A 135 5.24 -0.84 -8.62
N ASP A 136 5.81 -1.00 -7.43
CA ASP A 136 7.23 -0.93 -7.11
C ASP A 136 8.03 -2.15 -7.65
N GLY A 137 7.37 -3.12 -8.27
CA GLY A 137 7.99 -4.30 -8.85
C GLY A 137 8.26 -5.44 -7.86
N SER A 138 7.84 -5.26 -6.61
CA SER A 138 7.83 -6.32 -5.60
C SER A 138 6.68 -7.30 -5.81
N LEU A 139 6.88 -8.50 -5.27
CA LEU A 139 5.87 -9.54 -5.05
C LEU A 139 5.59 -9.54 -3.54
#